data_AF-A0A936KZA5-F1
#
_entry.id   AF-A0A936KZA5-F1
#
_cell.length_a   1.000
_cell.length_b   1.000
_cell.length_c   1.000
_cell.angle_alpha   90.00
_cell.angle_beta   90.00
_cell.angle_gamma   90.00
#
_symmetry.space_group_name_H-M   'P 1'
#
loop_
_entity.id
_entity.type
_entity.pdbx_description
1 polymer ?
#
loop_
_entity_poly.entity_id
_entity_poly.type
_entity_poly.pdbx_seq_one_letter_code
_entity_poly.pdbx_strand_id
1 'polypeptide(L)'
;MQSQIKNKVKALFNKPADMLLYVVFLVAVLKLIDLYTDINEHEDNWNEFKLQHQCELKKTAAGNQQSAWLCDDGKTYYRWRQAVR
;
A
#
# COMPACT_ATOMS: atom_id res chain seq x y z
N MET A 1 -40.67 -17.69 -12.88
CA MET A 1 -39.64 -17.00 -12.07
C MET A 1 -38.54 -16.32 -12.89
N GLN A 2 -38.13 -16.87 -14.06
CA GLN A 2 -37.12 -16.29 -14.98
C GLN A 2 -37.47 -14.90 -15.57
N SER A 3 -38.76 -14.57 -15.73
CA SER A 3 -39.22 -13.29 -16.32
C SER A 3 -38.92 -12.07 -15.45
N GLN A 4 -38.99 -12.21 -14.13
CA GLN A 4 -38.76 -11.12 -13.17
C GLN A 4 -37.28 -10.68 -13.17
N ILE A 5 -36.34 -11.61 -13.37
CA ILE A 5 -34.90 -11.32 -13.40
C ILE A 5 -34.57 -10.48 -14.63
N LYS A 6 -35.09 -10.86 -15.81
CA LYS A 6 -34.85 -10.14 -17.07
C LYS A 6 -35.33 -8.69 -17.02
N ASN A 7 -36.48 -8.44 -16.38
CA ASN A 7 -37.04 -7.09 -16.26
C ASN A 7 -36.24 -6.22 -15.29
N LYS A 8 -35.75 -6.77 -14.18
CA LYS A 8 -34.88 -6.07 -13.23
C LYS A 8 -33.54 -5.72 -13.84
N VAL A 9 -32.96 -6.63 -14.63
CA VAL A 9 -31.72 -6.39 -15.38
C VAL A 9 -31.90 -5.27 -16.41
N LYS A 10 -33.02 -5.25 -17.15
CA LYS A 10 -33.33 -4.15 -18.09
C LYS A 10 -33.49 -2.80 -17.38
N ALA A 11 -34.12 -2.76 -16.20
CA ALA A 11 -34.27 -1.55 -15.42
C ALA A 11 -32.92 -1.03 -14.86
N LEU A 12 -31.99 -1.94 -14.56
CA LEU A 12 -30.64 -1.61 -14.12
C LEU A 12 -29.82 -0.95 -15.25
N PHE A 13 -29.95 -1.43 -16.49
CA PHE A 13 -29.26 -0.86 -17.66
C PHE A 13 -29.89 0.44 -18.20
N ASN A 14 -31.08 0.84 -17.71
CA ASN A 14 -31.75 2.06 -18.14
C ASN A 14 -31.25 3.34 -17.44
N LYS A 15 -30.32 3.23 -16.48
CA LYS A 15 -29.72 4.37 -15.77
C LYS A 15 -28.21 4.41 -16.01
N PRO A 16 -27.76 4.90 -17.18
CA PRO A 16 -26.34 4.92 -17.53
C PRO A 16 -25.49 5.75 -16.57
N ALA A 17 -26.09 6.78 -15.93
CA ALA A 17 -25.41 7.58 -14.91
C ALA A 17 -25.07 6.79 -13.64
N ASP A 18 -26.01 5.98 -13.14
CA ASP A 18 -25.77 5.12 -11.96
C ASP A 18 -24.71 4.06 -12.29
N MET A 19 -24.77 3.47 -13.49
CA MET A 19 -23.77 2.51 -13.95
C MET A 19 -22.37 3.14 -14.01
N LEU A 20 -22.25 4.36 -14.53
CA LEU A 20 -20.99 5.09 -14.60
C LEU A 20 -20.46 5.42 -13.19
N LEU A 21 -21.35 5.82 -12.27
CA LEU A 21 -20.99 6.05 -10.87
C LEU A 21 -20.43 4.79 -10.21
N TYR A 22 -21.07 3.63 -10.42
CA TYR A 22 -20.57 2.36 -9.90
C TYR A 22 -19.20 2.00 -10.49
N VAL A 23 -18.98 2.22 -11.78
CA VAL A 23 -17.69 1.96 -12.42
C VAL A 23 -16.60 2.87 -11.83
N VAL A 24 -16.86 4.16 -11.68
CA VAL A 24 -15.90 5.11 -11.08
C VAL A 24 -15.57 4.72 -9.63
N PHE A 25 -16.59 4.36 -8.85
CA PHE A 25 -16.40 3.90 -7.48
C PHE A 25 -15.55 2.63 -7.42
N LEU A 26 -15.81 1.66 -8.31
CA LEU A 26 -15.05 0.41 -8.38
C LEU A 26 -13.58 0.67 -8.75
N VAL A 27 -13.32 1.55 -9.70
CA VAL A 27 -11.96 1.99 -10.06
C VAL A 27 -11.26 2.66 -8.87
N ALA A 28 -11.96 3.50 -8.10
CA ALA A 28 -11.40 4.14 -6.91
C ALA A 28 -11.00 3.12 -5.84
N VAL A 29 -11.85 2.11 -5.59
CA VAL A 29 -11.53 1.02 -4.65
C VAL A 29 -10.31 0.23 -5.11
N LEU A 30 -10.21 -0.12 -6.39
CA LEU A 30 -9.04 -0.81 -6.93
C LEU A 30 -7.75 0.00 -6.73
N LYS A 31 -7.79 1.32 -6.97
CA LYS A 31 -6.64 2.20 -6.72
C LYS A 31 -6.21 2.27 -5.26
N LEU A 32 -7.16 2.22 -4.33
CA LEU A 32 -6.85 2.17 -2.90
C LEU A 32 -6.21 0.83 -2.52
N ILE A 33 -6.66 -0.27 -3.11
CA ILE A 33 -6.06 -1.60 -2.91
C ILE A 33 -4.62 -1.60 -3.44
N ASP A 34 -4.39 -1.14 -4.68
CA ASP A 34 -3.04 -1.05 -5.28
C ASP A 34 -2.07 -0.25 -4.39
N LEU A 35 -2.53 0.92 -3.90
CA LEU A 35 -1.73 1.77 -3.02
C LEU A 35 -1.43 1.09 -1.68
N TYR A 36 -2.41 0.40 -1.10
CA TYR A 36 -2.23 -0.32 0.15
C TYR A 36 -1.23 -1.47 -0.01
N THR A 37 -1.31 -2.22 -1.12
CA THR A 37 -0.36 -3.30 -1.41
C THR A 37 1.05 -2.77 -1.64
N ASP A 38 1.21 -1.66 -2.36
CA ASP A 38 2.52 -1.05 -2.60
C ASP A 38 3.19 -0.61 -1.29
N ILE A 39 2.46 0.07 -0.42
CA ILE A 39 2.97 0.51 0.89
C ILE A 39 3.38 -0.70 1.75
N ASN A 40 2.55 -1.74 1.82
CA ASN A 40 2.86 -2.95 2.59
C ASN A 40 4.04 -3.72 2.01
N GLU A 41 4.11 -3.88 0.70
CA GLU A 41 5.24 -4.54 0.03
C GLU A 41 6.55 -3.78 0.30
N HIS A 42 6.51 -2.45 0.39
CA HIS A 42 7.66 -1.65 0.80
C HIS A 42 8.08 -1.88 2.26
N GLU A 43 7.14 -2.18 3.16
CA GLU A 43 7.41 -2.51 4.57
C GLU A 43 7.91 -3.94 4.76
N ASP A 44 7.34 -4.90 4.04
CA ASP A 44 7.77 -6.31 4.07
C ASP A 44 9.19 -6.43 3.51
N ASN A 45 9.46 -5.81 2.36
CA ASN A 45 10.81 -5.70 1.81
C ASN A 45 11.78 -4.99 2.77
N TRP A 46 11.29 -4.05 3.58
CA TRP A 46 12.13 -3.37 4.57
C TRP A 46 12.48 -4.28 5.75
N ASN A 47 11.53 -5.10 6.22
CA ASN A 47 11.78 -6.07 7.27
C ASN A 47 12.77 -7.15 6.80
N GLU A 48 12.62 -7.63 5.57
CA GLU A 48 13.58 -8.56 4.96
C GLU A 48 14.96 -7.94 4.78
N PHE A 49 15.04 -6.70 4.28
CA PHE A 49 16.31 -5.98 4.13
C PHE A 49 17.06 -5.84 5.46
N LYS A 50 16.38 -5.46 6.55
CA LYS A 50 16.99 -5.37 7.88
C LYS A 50 17.52 -6.72 8.38
N LEU A 51 16.78 -7.80 8.11
CA LEU A 51 17.17 -9.16 8.50
C LEU A 51 18.40 -9.62 7.70
N GLN A 52 18.43 -9.36 6.38
CA GLN A 52 19.54 -9.73 5.50
C GLN A 52 20.83 -8.96 5.81
N HIS A 53 20.72 -7.68 6.16
CA HIS A 53 21.86 -6.79 6.42
C HIS A 53 22.17 -6.55 7.91
N GLN A 54 21.62 -7.39 8.79
CA GLN A 54 21.80 -7.32 10.25
C GLN A 54 21.67 -5.91 10.83
N CYS A 55 20.66 -5.16 10.37
CA CYS A 55 20.56 -3.76 10.72
C CYS A 55 20.09 -3.55 12.17
N GLU A 56 20.83 -2.75 12.93
CA GLU A 56 20.53 -2.39 14.31
C GLU A 56 19.99 -0.96 14.41
N LEU A 57 19.01 -0.74 15.30
CA LEU A 57 18.43 0.59 15.50
C LEU A 57 19.45 1.52 16.19
N LYS A 58 19.85 2.59 15.50
CA LYS A 58 20.78 3.58 16.05
C LYS A 58 20.04 4.52 16.99
N LYS A 59 20.13 4.28 18.30
CA LYS A 59 19.61 5.20 19.32
C LYS A 59 20.57 6.39 19.46
N THR A 60 20.18 7.58 19.02
CA THR A 60 20.95 8.79 19.39
C THR A 60 20.75 9.15 20.85
N ALA A 61 21.80 9.74 21.44
CA ALA A 61 21.83 10.29 22.79
C ALA A 61 20.69 11.28 23.11
N ALA A 62 20.05 11.88 22.10
CA ALA A 62 18.94 12.83 22.25
C ALA A 62 17.54 12.18 22.33
N GLY A 63 17.43 10.85 22.43
CA GLY A 63 16.16 10.15 22.69
C GLY A 63 15.14 10.12 21.53
N ASN A 64 15.32 10.94 20.49
CA ASN A 64 14.42 11.03 19.34
C ASN A 64 15.09 10.54 18.04
N GLN A 65 15.24 9.23 17.87
CA GLN A 65 15.51 8.65 16.54
C GLN A 65 14.81 7.30 16.38
N GLN A 66 13.61 7.33 15.79
CA GLN A 66 12.82 6.13 15.49
C GLN A 66 13.05 5.58 14.08
N SER A 67 14.00 6.11 13.32
CA SER A 67 14.08 5.81 11.88
C SER A 67 15.48 5.64 11.30
N ALA A 68 16.55 5.57 12.09
CA ALA A 68 17.91 5.32 11.60
C ALA A 68 18.38 3.90 11.99
N TRP A 69 18.82 3.14 11.00
CA TRP A 69 19.29 1.76 11.15
C TRP A 69 20.72 1.64 10.63
N LEU A 70 21.63 1.18 11.47
CA LEU A 70 23.03 0.90 11.11
C LEU A 70 23.11 -0.55 10.65
N CYS A 71 23.57 -0.79 9.42
CA CYS A 71 23.68 -2.13 8.86
C CYS A 71 25.14 -2.61 8.81
N ASP A 72 25.33 -3.90 8.51
CA ASP A 72 26.62 -4.59 8.44
C ASP A 72 27.61 -3.99 7.44
N ASP A 73 27.11 -3.33 6.40
CA ASP A 73 27.87 -2.57 5.41
C ASP A 73 28.46 -1.26 5.96
N GLY A 74 28.24 -0.96 7.23
CA GLY A 74 28.69 0.25 7.91
C GLY A 74 27.89 1.50 7.54
N LYS A 75 26.84 1.38 6.73
CA LYS A 75 26.00 2.51 6.32
C LYS A 75 24.77 2.64 7.23
N THR A 76 24.27 3.87 7.33
CA THR A 76 23.02 4.15 8.03
C THR A 76 21.89 4.34 7.02
N TYR A 77 20.84 3.54 7.14
CA TYR A 77 19.63 3.60 6.34
C TYR A 77 18.47 4.18 7.13
N TYR A 78 17.64 4.97 6.46
CA TYR A 78 16.36 5.45 7.01
C TYR A 78 15.18 4.61 6.50
N ARG A 79 14.02 4.67 7.17
CA ARG A 79 12.78 3.96 6.73
C ARG A 79 12.43 4.19 5.25
N TRP A 80 12.79 5.35 4.70
CA TRP A 80 12.60 5.72 3.28
C TRP A 80 13.83 5.46 2.40
N ARG A 81 14.75 4.60 2.84
CA ARG A 81 15.95 4.11 2.13
C ARG A 81 16.88 5.20 1.57
N GLN A 82 16.94 6.36 2.20
CA GLN A 82 17.98 7.34 1.90
C GLN A 82 19.27 6.90 2.60
N ALA A 83 20.24 6.39 1.85
CA ALA A 83 21.56 6.10 2.39
C ALA A 83 22.28 7.42 2.66
N VAL A 84 22.66 7.66 3.92
CA VAL A 84 23.52 8.77 4.29
C VAL A 84 24.89 8.19 4.63
N ARG A 85 25.91 8.72 3.95
CA ARG A 85 27.29 8.25 4.00
C ARG A 85 28.02 8.78 5.23
#